data_AF-A0A4Q3ZGX1-F1
#
_entry.id   AF-A0A4Q3ZGX1-F1
#
_cell.length_a   1.000
_cell.length_b   1.000
_cell.length_c   1.000
_cell.angle_alpha   90.00
_cell.angle_beta   90.00
_cell.angle_gamma   90.00
#
_symmetry.space_group_name_H-M   'P 1'
#
loop_
_entity.id
_entity.type
_entity.pdbx_description
1 polymer ?
#
loop_
_entity_poly.entity_id
_entity_poly.type
_entity_poly.pdbx_seq_one_letter_code
_entity_poly.pdbx_strand_id
1 'polypeptide(L)'
;MSRQETASTRLDDAARAGWLYYVAGNSQEQIARKLGVSRQTAQRLVSLSVSEGLVRVRLEHPIGRCMELSAQLKERYALDLTEVVPTDSDAPGSIHGVAIAEATEIERWLRNEKPVVMAIGTGRTLKSAIEQLTPMEATQHKIV
;
A
#
# COMPACT_ATOMS: atom_id res chain seq x y z
N MET A 1 26.83 -11.20 15.07
CA MET A 1 25.96 -10.13 15.63
C MET A 1 26.04 -8.81 14.84
N SER A 2 27.16 -8.42 14.21
CA SER A 2 27.34 -7.12 13.52
C SER A 2 26.50 -6.81 12.26
N ARG A 3 26.03 -7.81 11.48
CA ARG A 3 25.35 -7.54 10.19
C ARG A 3 23.86 -7.16 10.34
N GLN A 4 23.21 -7.61 11.41
CA GLN A 4 21.79 -7.34 11.68
C GLN A 4 21.57 -5.94 12.27
N GLU A 5 22.47 -5.46 13.14
CA GLU A 5 22.38 -4.10 13.70
C GLU A 5 22.49 -3.03 12.62
N THR A 6 23.47 -3.14 11.71
CA THR A 6 23.65 -2.19 10.60
C THR A 6 22.46 -2.15 9.64
N ALA A 7 21.79 -3.29 9.43
CA ALA A 7 20.58 -3.35 8.61
C ALA A 7 19.38 -2.69 9.31
N SER A 8 19.23 -2.91 10.62
CA SER A 8 18.21 -2.25 11.44
C SER A 8 18.37 -0.73 11.44
N THR A 9 19.58 -0.21 11.70
CA THR A 9 19.85 1.23 11.68
C THR A 9 19.52 1.86 10.33
N ARG A 10 19.79 1.14 9.23
CA ARG A 10 19.53 1.64 7.88
C ARG A 10 18.04 1.70 7.54
N LEU A 11 17.25 0.73 8.01
CA LEU A 11 15.79 0.75 7.88
C LEU A 11 15.18 1.87 8.74
N ASP A 12 15.73 2.12 9.94
CA ASP A 12 15.32 3.24 10.79
C ASP A 12 15.58 4.60 10.11
N ASP A 13 16.76 4.77 9.51
CA ASP A 13 17.09 5.97 8.75
C ASP A 13 16.20 6.13 7.50
N ALA A 14 15.84 5.03 6.84
CA ALA A 14 14.89 5.04 5.73
C ALA A 14 13.50 5.46 6.19
N ALA A 15 12.98 4.88 7.28
CA ALA A 15 11.71 5.26 7.88
C ALA A 15 11.67 6.76 8.24
N ARG A 16 12.73 7.27 8.88
CA ARG A 16 12.86 8.69 9.22
C ARG A 16 12.89 9.59 7.98
N ALA A 17 13.65 9.21 6.95
CA ALA A 17 13.71 9.94 5.69
C ALA A 17 12.35 9.96 4.99
N GLY A 18 11.66 8.81 4.92
CA GLY A 18 10.32 8.68 4.37
C GLY A 18 9.31 9.58 5.09
N TRP A 19 9.29 9.56 6.42
CA TRP A 19 8.40 10.43 7.21
C TRP A 19 8.66 11.92 6.98
N LEU A 20 9.94 12.34 6.98
CA LEU A 20 10.30 13.73 6.74
C LEU A 20 9.86 14.23 5.36
N TYR A 21 9.89 13.34 4.36
CA TYR A 21 9.49 13.64 2.99
C TYR A 21 7.97 13.66 2.82
N TYR A 22 7.30 12.54 3.07
CA TYR A 22 5.87 12.37 2.76
C TYR A 22 4.93 13.03 3.76
N VAL A 23 5.32 13.12 5.04
CA VAL A 23 4.48 13.69 6.09
C VAL A 23 4.86 15.13 6.39
N ALA A 24 6.16 15.39 6.60
CA ALA A 24 6.62 16.71 7.01
C ALA A 24 7.01 17.64 5.83
N GLY A 25 6.85 17.20 4.58
CA GLY A 25 7.04 18.03 3.38
C GLY A 25 8.47 18.56 3.17
N ASN A 26 9.48 17.91 3.75
CA ASN A 26 10.87 18.37 3.63
C ASN A 26 11.45 18.02 2.25
N SER A 27 12.23 18.93 1.69
CA SER A 27 13.05 18.63 0.51
C SER A 27 14.17 17.65 0.86
N GLN A 28 14.68 16.93 -0.13
CA GLN A 28 15.82 16.00 0.05
C GLN A 28 17.05 16.67 0.67
N GLU A 29 17.23 17.96 0.42
CA GLU A 29 18.33 18.73 0.96
C GLU A 29 18.10 19.12 2.44
N GLN A 30 16.85 19.43 2.83
CA GLN A 30 16.48 19.60 4.23
C GLN A 30 16.62 18.27 5.01
N ILE A 31 16.22 17.15 4.40
CA ILE A 31 16.36 15.80 4.97
C ILE A 31 17.84 15.46 5.18
N ALA A 32 18.68 15.72 4.17
CA ALA A 32 20.13 15.50 4.24
C ALA A 32 20.77 16.21 5.44
N ARG A 33 20.43 17.50 5.64
CA ARG A 33 20.89 18.27 6.81
C ARG A 33 20.39 17.69 8.13
N LYS A 34 19.12 17.31 8.21
CA LYS A 34 18.51 16.76 9.44
C LYS A 34 19.07 15.39 9.83
N LEU A 35 19.44 14.57 8.85
CA LEU A 35 19.98 13.22 9.06
C LEU A 35 21.52 13.18 9.06
N GLY A 36 22.21 14.30 8.79
CA GLY A 36 23.67 14.35 8.74
C GLY A 36 24.27 13.55 7.59
N VAL A 37 23.55 13.42 6.47
CA VAL A 37 23.96 12.63 5.29
C VAL A 37 24.03 13.49 4.04
N SER A 38 24.61 12.96 2.95
CA SER A 38 24.59 13.64 1.66
C SER A 38 23.17 13.71 1.06
N ARG A 39 22.92 14.68 0.16
CA ARG A 39 21.64 14.77 -0.59
C ARG A 39 21.32 13.47 -1.35
N GLN A 40 22.32 12.86 -1.98
CA GLN A 40 22.17 11.58 -2.69
C GLN A 40 21.80 10.43 -1.73
N THR A 41 22.40 10.41 -0.54
CA THR A 41 22.07 9.43 0.50
C THR A 41 20.63 9.62 0.99
N ALA A 42 20.21 10.87 1.26
CA ALA A 42 18.83 11.17 1.66
C ALA A 42 17.82 10.73 0.59
N GLN A 43 18.09 11.00 -0.69
CA GLN A 43 17.25 10.50 -1.79
C GLN A 43 17.15 8.98 -1.78
N ARG A 44 18.29 8.28 -1.63
CA ARG A 44 18.30 6.81 -1.54
C ARG A 44 17.54 6.27 -0.33
N LEU A 45 17.61 6.94 0.82
CA LEU A 45 16.86 6.55 2.02
C LEU A 45 15.35 6.74 1.84
N VAL A 46 14.91 7.83 1.21
CA VAL A 46 13.50 8.01 0.83
C VAL A 46 13.05 6.90 -0.12
N SER A 47 13.81 6.62 -1.19
CA SER A 47 13.49 5.51 -2.10
C SER A 47 13.48 4.15 -1.39
N LEU A 48 14.41 3.92 -0.46
CA LEU A 48 14.49 2.69 0.33
C LEU A 48 13.25 2.53 1.22
N SER A 49 12.73 3.63 1.78
CA SER A 49 11.50 3.59 2.60
C SER A 49 10.28 3.11 1.81
N VAL A 50 10.23 3.40 0.51
CA VAL A 50 9.16 2.93 -0.38
C VAL A 50 9.43 1.49 -0.82
N SER A 51 10.65 1.16 -1.26
CA SER A 51 10.97 -0.18 -1.77
C SER A 51 10.89 -1.28 -0.71
N GLU A 52 11.16 -0.95 0.55
CA GLU A 52 11.04 -1.87 1.70
C GLU A 52 9.62 -1.88 2.29
N GLY A 53 8.66 -1.18 1.67
CA GLY A 53 7.26 -1.15 2.11
C GLY A 53 7.00 -0.42 3.43
N LEU A 54 7.96 0.39 3.91
CA LEU A 54 7.81 1.19 5.14
C LEU A 54 6.81 2.33 4.98
N VAL A 55 6.57 2.75 3.73
CA VAL A 55 5.60 3.79 3.38
C VAL A 55 4.49 3.18 2.53
N ARG A 56 3.25 3.29 3.02
CA ARG A 56 2.03 3.00 2.26
C ARG A 56 1.33 4.33 1.96
N VAL A 57 1.18 4.66 0.68
CA VAL A 57 0.51 5.88 0.26
C VAL A 57 -0.97 5.56 -0.01
N ARG A 58 -1.85 6.19 0.77
CA ARG A 58 -3.29 6.16 0.50
C ARG A 58 -3.67 7.44 -0.22
N LEU A 59 -4.13 7.32 -1.46
CA LEU A 59 -4.69 8.43 -2.20
C LEU A 59 -6.20 8.48 -1.98
N GLU A 60 -6.66 9.40 -1.15
CA GLU A 60 -8.09 9.69 -0.99
C GLU A 60 -8.49 10.76 -2.00
N HIS A 61 -8.79 10.33 -3.22
CA HIS A 61 -9.35 11.23 -4.22
C HIS A 61 -10.45 10.50 -5.01
N PRO A 62 -11.68 11.06 -5.09
CA PRO A 62 -12.67 10.57 -6.02
C PRO A 62 -12.17 10.86 -7.43
N ILE A 63 -11.54 9.89 -8.08
CA ILE A 63 -11.28 9.99 -9.51
C ILE A 63 -12.64 9.81 -10.16
N GLY A 64 -13.33 10.93 -10.44
CA GLY A 64 -14.74 10.94 -10.86
C GLY A 64 -15.01 9.96 -12.00
N ARG A 65 -14.09 9.85 -12.96
CA ARG A 65 -14.17 8.88 -14.06
C ARG A 65 -14.15 7.41 -13.59
N CYS A 66 -13.34 7.07 -12.59
CA CYS A 66 -13.32 5.72 -12.01
C CYS A 66 -14.63 5.43 -11.27
N MET A 67 -15.16 6.40 -10.51
CA MET A 67 -16.44 6.25 -9.82
C MET A 67 -17.61 6.07 -10.78
N GLU A 68 -17.69 6.90 -11.83
CA GLU A 68 -18.70 6.79 -12.88
C GLU A 68 -18.64 5.42 -13.56
N LEU A 69 -17.44 4.96 -13.92
CA LEU A 69 -17.26 3.65 -14.54
C LEU A 69 -17.67 2.51 -13.57
N SER A 70 -17.31 2.62 -12.29
CA SER A 70 -17.70 1.64 -11.28
C SER A 70 -19.21 1.54 -11.15
N ALA A 71 -19.91 2.68 -11.10
CA ALA A 71 -21.37 2.73 -11.06
C ALA A 71 -22.01 2.11 -12.31
N GLN A 72 -21.52 2.44 -13.50
CA GLN A 72 -22.01 1.87 -14.77
C GLN A 72 -21.82 0.35 -14.84
N LEU A 73 -20.66 -0.16 -14.40
CA LEU A 73 -20.39 -1.60 -14.34
C LEU A 73 -21.32 -2.29 -13.34
N LYS A 74 -21.51 -1.69 -12.16
CA LYS A 74 -22.39 -2.22 -11.12
C LYS A 74 -23.83 -2.36 -11.61
N GLU A 75 -24.37 -1.33 -12.26
CA GLU A 75 -25.73 -1.33 -12.80
C GLU A 75 -25.86 -2.32 -13.97
N ARG A 76 -24.93 -2.30 -14.92
CA ARG A 76 -24.96 -3.15 -16.11
C ARG A 76 -24.91 -4.64 -15.81
N TYR A 77 -24.12 -5.03 -14.80
CA TYR A 77 -23.87 -6.44 -14.47
C TYR A 77 -24.52 -6.89 -13.15
N ALA A 78 -25.33 -6.02 -12.52
CA ALA A 78 -26.01 -6.28 -11.25
C ALA A 78 -25.05 -6.80 -10.14
N LEU A 79 -23.90 -6.14 -9.99
CA LEU A 79 -22.88 -6.54 -9.02
C LEU A 79 -23.19 -5.98 -7.62
N ASP A 80 -22.87 -6.73 -6.57
CA ASP A 80 -23.00 -6.24 -5.19
C ASP A 80 -21.97 -5.15 -4.88
N LEU A 81 -20.75 -5.35 -5.39
CA LEU A 81 -19.61 -4.48 -5.22
C LEU A 81 -18.84 -4.35 -6.55
N THR A 82 -18.45 -3.12 -6.87
CA THR A 82 -17.54 -2.82 -7.97
C THR A 82 -16.58 -1.76 -7.48
N GLU A 83 -15.30 -1.94 -7.76
CA GLU A 83 -14.25 -0.95 -7.50
C GLU A 83 -13.44 -0.76 -8.79
N VAL A 84 -13.15 0.49 -9.12
CA VAL A 84 -12.35 0.86 -10.30
C VAL A 84 -11.23 1.75 -9.83
N VAL A 85 -10.01 1.40 -10.22
CA VAL A 85 -8.79 2.11 -9.85
C VAL A 85 -8.14 2.73 -11.08
N PRO A 86 -7.39 3.83 -10.92
CA PRO A 86 -6.57 4.36 -12.00
C PRO A 86 -5.50 3.34 -12.39
N THR A 87 -5.14 3.36 -13.67
CA THR A 87 -4.03 2.57 -14.22
C THR A 87 -3.02 3.53 -14.82
N ASP A 88 -1.75 3.24 -14.60
CA ASP A 88 -0.64 3.94 -15.28
C ASP A 88 -0.66 3.60 -16.77
N SER A 89 -0.72 4.61 -17.63
CA SER A 89 -0.73 4.44 -19.09
C SER A 89 0.55 3.78 -19.61
N ASP A 90 1.67 3.96 -18.92
CA ASP A 90 2.95 3.35 -19.29
C ASP A 90 3.08 1.90 -18.80
N ALA A 91 2.18 1.47 -17.90
CA ALA A 91 2.12 0.12 -17.35
C ALA A 91 0.67 -0.42 -17.29
N PRO A 92 -0.01 -0.61 -18.44
CA PRO A 92 -1.44 -0.97 -18.48
C PRO A 92 -1.74 -2.36 -17.90
N GLY A 93 -0.74 -3.23 -17.81
CA GLY A 93 -0.86 -4.56 -17.19
C GLY A 93 -0.57 -4.58 -15.68
N SER A 94 -0.34 -3.41 -15.07
CA SER A 94 -0.05 -3.32 -13.63
C SER A 94 -1.27 -3.70 -12.81
N ILE A 95 -1.09 -4.68 -11.93
CA ILE A 95 -2.13 -5.14 -10.99
C ILE A 95 -2.11 -4.37 -9.67
N HIS A 96 -1.16 -3.44 -9.49
CA HIS A 96 -0.88 -2.84 -8.19
C HIS A 96 -2.07 -2.04 -7.63
N GLY A 97 -2.73 -1.23 -8.46
CA GLY A 97 -3.91 -0.48 -8.04
C GLY A 97 -5.04 -1.40 -7.58
N VAL A 98 -5.30 -2.48 -8.34
CA VAL A 98 -6.36 -3.44 -8.02
C VAL A 98 -6.02 -4.21 -6.75
N ALA A 99 -4.76 -4.58 -6.56
CA ALA A 99 -4.30 -5.25 -5.36
C ALA A 99 -4.51 -4.41 -4.09
N ILE A 100 -4.26 -3.09 -4.15
CA ILE A 100 -4.53 -2.18 -3.01
C ILE A 100 -6.03 -2.08 -2.72
N ALA A 101 -6.87 -1.96 -3.75
CA ALA A 101 -8.31 -1.93 -3.60
C ALA A 101 -8.86 -3.24 -3.00
N GLU A 102 -8.40 -4.38 -3.51
CA GLU A 102 -8.76 -5.72 -3.01
C GLU A 102 -8.33 -5.89 -1.54
N ALA A 103 -7.11 -5.48 -1.19
CA ALA A 103 -6.63 -5.51 0.19
C ALA A 103 -7.52 -4.69 1.12
N THR A 104 -7.91 -3.48 0.70
CA THR A 104 -8.79 -2.60 1.47
C THR A 104 -10.15 -3.27 1.73
N GLU A 105 -10.71 -3.96 0.73
CA GLU A 105 -11.98 -4.67 0.89
C GLU A 105 -11.83 -5.91 1.80
N ILE A 106 -10.75 -6.69 1.65
CA ILE A 106 -10.44 -7.80 2.57
C ILE A 106 -10.35 -7.29 4.01
N GLU A 107 -9.61 -6.21 4.25
CA GLU A 107 -9.52 -5.59 5.57
C GLU A 107 -10.89 -5.15 6.10
N ARG A 108 -11.77 -4.60 5.25
CA ARG A 108 -13.12 -4.20 5.63
C ARG A 108 -13.93 -5.38 6.18
N TRP A 109 -13.82 -6.55 5.55
CA TRP A 109 -14.49 -7.77 6.01
C TRP A 109 -13.87 -8.33 7.29
N LEU A 110 -12.54 -8.37 7.38
CA LEU A 110 -11.81 -8.91 8.54
C LEU A 110 -11.87 -8.00 9.78
N ARG A 111 -12.23 -6.73 9.63
CA ARG A 111 -12.50 -5.82 10.75
C ARG A 111 -13.90 -5.98 11.34
N ASN A 112 -14.76 -6.78 10.73
CA ASN A 112 -16.12 -6.98 11.22
C ASN A 112 -16.11 -7.87 12.48
N GLU A 113 -16.92 -7.52 13.47
CA GLU A 113 -17.07 -8.34 14.69
C GLU A 113 -17.74 -9.68 14.40
N LYS A 114 -18.58 -9.74 13.37
CA LYS A 114 -19.28 -10.98 12.99
C LYS A 114 -18.30 -11.95 12.32
N PRO A 115 -18.18 -13.19 12.82
CA PRO A 115 -17.39 -14.23 12.18
C PRO A 115 -17.79 -14.41 10.70
N VAL A 116 -16.79 -14.51 9.84
CA VAL A 116 -16.98 -14.84 8.42
C VAL A 116 -16.06 -15.99 8.02
N VAL A 117 -16.50 -16.76 7.03
CA VAL A 117 -15.65 -17.73 6.33
C VAL A 117 -15.27 -17.10 4.99
N MET A 118 -13.99 -16.79 4.81
CA MET A 118 -13.46 -16.19 3.59
C MET A 118 -12.67 -17.23 2.81
N ALA A 119 -13.17 -17.57 1.62
CA ALA A 119 -12.46 -18.46 0.70
C ALA A 119 -11.42 -17.67 -0.10
N ILE A 120 -10.18 -18.15 -0.12
CA ILE A 120 -9.06 -17.51 -0.80
C ILE A 120 -8.63 -18.40 -1.98
N GLY A 121 -8.75 -17.84 -3.18
CA GLY A 121 -8.27 -18.51 -4.40
C GLY A 121 -6.74 -18.47 -4.54
N THR A 122 -6.28 -18.65 -5.77
CA THR A 122 -4.86 -18.50 -6.13
C THR A 122 -4.70 -17.52 -7.28
N GLY A 123 -3.62 -16.72 -7.28
CA GLY A 123 -3.32 -15.83 -8.41
C GLY A 123 -2.36 -14.72 -8.04
N ARG A 124 -1.78 -14.08 -9.06
CA ARG A 124 -0.82 -12.98 -8.87
C ARG A 124 -1.49 -11.74 -8.24
N THR A 125 -2.72 -11.44 -8.64
CA THR A 125 -3.50 -10.32 -8.10
C THR A 125 -3.77 -10.51 -6.62
N LEU A 126 -4.34 -11.65 -6.24
CA LEU A 126 -4.66 -11.98 -4.86
C LEU A 126 -3.41 -12.06 -3.98
N LYS A 127 -2.32 -12.66 -4.47
CA LYS A 127 -1.03 -12.63 -3.76
C LYS A 127 -0.58 -11.18 -3.51
N SER A 128 -0.63 -10.33 -4.54
CA SER A 128 -0.25 -8.92 -4.42
C SER A 128 -1.15 -8.19 -3.44
N ALA A 129 -2.46 -8.47 -3.40
CA ALA A 129 -3.40 -7.89 -2.44
C ALA A 129 -3.07 -8.31 -1.00
N ILE A 130 -2.78 -9.60 -0.76
CA ILE A 130 -2.38 -10.09 0.56
C ILE A 130 -1.10 -9.40 1.04
N GLU A 131 -0.13 -9.15 0.15
CA GLU A 131 1.10 -8.40 0.46
C GLU A 131 0.83 -6.93 0.84
N GLN A 132 -0.32 -6.35 0.43
CA GLN A 132 -0.75 -5.01 0.82
C GLN A 132 -1.49 -4.97 2.17
N LEU A 133 -1.97 -6.10 2.70
CA LEU A 133 -2.72 -6.11 3.95
C LEU A 133 -1.89 -5.58 5.12
N THR A 134 -2.55 -4.85 6.01
CA THR A 134 -1.99 -4.47 7.30
C THR A 134 -2.11 -5.64 8.27
N PRO A 135 -1.03 -6.02 8.99
CA PRO A 135 -1.13 -7.03 10.03
C PRO A 135 -2.25 -6.70 11.02
N MET A 136 -3.14 -7.66 11.27
CA MET A 136 -4.26 -7.52 12.19
C MET A 136 -4.60 -8.86 12.84
N GLU A 137 -5.09 -8.79 14.07
CA GLU A 137 -5.62 -9.94 14.80
C GLU A 137 -7.12 -10.06 14.49
N ALA A 138 -7.50 -11.14 13.82
CA ALA A 138 -8.88 -11.35 13.34
C ALA A 138 -9.30 -12.82 13.51
N THR A 139 -9.02 -13.37 14.71
CA THR A 139 -9.12 -14.80 15.04
C THR A 139 -10.54 -15.37 14.97
N GLN A 140 -11.57 -14.51 15.00
CA GLN A 140 -12.96 -14.89 14.83
C GLN A 140 -13.30 -15.35 13.40
N HIS A 141 -12.50 -14.96 12.42
CA HIS A 141 -12.73 -15.34 11.02
C HIS A 141 -12.01 -16.63 10.67
N LYS A 142 -12.58 -17.35 9.71
CA LYS A 142 -11.97 -18.56 9.14
C LYS A 142 -11.56 -18.28 7.70
N ILE A 143 -10.29 -18.54 7.39
CA ILE A 143 -9.77 -18.48 6.02
C ILE A 143 -9.73 -19.90 5.47
N VAL A 144 -10.28 -20.13 4.27
CA VAL A 144 -10.34 -21.45 3.60
C VAL A 144 -9.79 -21.42 2.19
#